data_AF-A0A383ABR0-F1
#
_entry.id   AF-A0A383ABR0-F1
#
_cell.length_a   1.000
_cell.length_b   1.000
_cell.length_c   1.000
_cell.angle_alpha   90.00
_cell.angle_beta   90.00
_cell.angle_gamma   90.00
#
_symmetry.space_group_name_H-M   'P 1'
#
loop_
_entity.id
_entity.type
_entity.pdbx_description
1 polymer ?
#
loop_
_entity_poly.entity_id
_entity_poly.type
_entity_poly.pdbx_seq_one_letter_code
_entity_poly.pdbx_strand_id
1 'polypeptide(L)'
;MFILFLVCFSALQLKATHNRAGEITYKQIGPLTFEITLITFTDPSTPAHQQRTELYFAFSDNTQDTFPRISETLVGNNISRNEYVGVHTFPSVGTYIIAMEDPNRNAGIVNIPNSVDVSFYLESILMINPLIGNNSSPILLNSPIDKAMVGIPFIHNPSAFDMDGDSLGYSIISCKGENGNDIVGFQLPNASN
;
A
#
# COMPACT_ATOMS: atom_id res chain seq x y z
N MET A 1 -42.54 -8.08 -36.78
CA MET A 1 -41.65 -6.97 -36.39
C MET A 1 -41.14 -7.28 -34.99
N PHE A 2 -39.96 -7.89 -34.87
CA PHE A 2 -39.35 -8.25 -33.58
C PHE A 2 -38.40 -7.13 -33.17
N ILE A 3 -38.70 -6.43 -32.08
CA ILE A 3 -37.81 -5.42 -31.50
C ILE A 3 -36.85 -6.14 -30.57
N LEU A 4 -35.58 -6.21 -30.96
CA LEU A 4 -34.49 -6.71 -30.13
C LEU A 4 -34.06 -5.59 -29.17
N PHE A 5 -34.35 -5.74 -27.88
CA PHE A 5 -33.94 -4.79 -26.84
C PHE A 5 -32.50 -5.13 -26.42
N LEU A 6 -31.52 -4.39 -26.95
CA LEU A 6 -30.12 -4.51 -26.54
C LEU A 6 -29.95 -3.80 -25.19
N VAL A 7 -29.96 -4.56 -24.10
CA VAL A 7 -29.60 -4.05 -22.77
C VAL A 7 -28.08 -3.95 -22.69
N CYS A 8 -27.55 -2.74 -22.93
CA CYS A 8 -26.16 -2.42 -22.59
C CYS A 8 -26.02 -2.42 -21.06
N PHE A 9 -25.46 -3.48 -20.50
CA PHE A 9 -24.90 -3.46 -19.15
C PHE A 9 -23.63 -2.58 -19.17
N SER A 10 -23.78 -1.30 -18.87
CA SER A 10 -22.65 -0.45 -18.48
C SER A 10 -22.14 -0.98 -17.14
N ALA A 11 -20.94 -1.58 -17.13
CA ALA A 11 -20.25 -1.95 -15.91
C ALA A 11 -19.96 -0.66 -15.11
N LEU A 12 -20.79 -0.39 -14.11
CA LEU A 12 -20.49 0.63 -13.11
C LEU A 12 -19.30 0.13 -12.32
N GLN A 13 -18.12 0.70 -12.55
CA GLN A 13 -17.00 0.51 -11.63
C GLN A 13 -17.41 1.07 -10.28
N LEU A 14 -17.66 0.17 -9.32
CA LEU A 14 -17.81 0.52 -7.91
C LEU A 14 -16.48 1.12 -7.44
N LYS A 15 -16.43 2.45 -7.34
CA LYS A 15 -15.30 3.15 -6.74
C LYS A 15 -15.23 2.83 -5.25
N ALA A 16 -14.07 2.41 -4.82
CA ALA A 16 -13.84 1.66 -3.60
C ALA A 16 -13.18 2.51 -2.51
N THR A 17 -13.92 3.31 -1.75
CA THR A 17 -13.34 4.11 -0.64
C THR A 17 -13.01 3.24 0.56
N HIS A 18 -11.74 2.89 0.80
CA HIS A 18 -11.43 2.04 1.96
C HIS A 18 -9.99 2.16 2.48
N ASN A 19 -9.01 2.53 1.65
CA ASN A 19 -7.61 2.55 2.07
C ASN A 19 -7.29 3.73 3.02
N ARG A 20 -6.69 3.39 4.17
CA ARG A 20 -6.22 4.33 5.19
C ARG A 20 -4.69 4.41 5.24
N ALA A 21 -4.05 3.25 5.27
CA ALA A 21 -2.60 3.11 5.35
C ALA A 21 -2.17 1.75 4.81
N GLY A 22 -0.88 1.58 4.59
CA GLY A 22 -0.30 0.29 4.28
C GLY A 22 1.21 0.36 4.11
N GLU A 23 1.80 -0.81 3.95
CA GLU A 23 3.25 -1.01 3.83
C GLU A 23 3.53 -2.22 2.94
N ILE A 24 4.63 -2.16 2.19
CA ILE A 24 5.14 -3.28 1.41
C ILE A 24 6.48 -3.68 2.03
N THR A 25 6.58 -4.93 2.45
CA THR A 25 7.82 -5.53 2.95
C THR A 25 8.21 -6.70 2.06
N TYR A 26 9.50 -7.05 2.07
CA TYR A 26 10.02 -8.19 1.34
C TYR A 26 11.08 -8.92 2.16
N LYS A 27 11.18 -10.23 1.90
CA LYS A 27 12.20 -11.10 2.47
C LYS A 27 12.83 -11.95 1.38
N GLN A 28 14.14 -11.94 1.30
CA GLN A 28 14.86 -12.77 0.34
C GLN A 28 14.82 -14.25 0.75
N ILE A 29 14.27 -15.09 -0.12
CA ILE A 29 14.13 -16.55 0.09
C ILE A 29 14.89 -17.37 -0.95
N GLY A 30 15.49 -16.71 -1.94
CA GLY A 30 16.40 -17.29 -2.94
C GLY A 30 17.28 -16.21 -3.58
N PRO A 31 18.19 -16.56 -4.50
CA PRO A 31 19.12 -15.59 -5.09
C PRO A 31 18.44 -14.40 -5.77
N LEU A 32 17.30 -14.65 -6.43
CA LEU A 32 16.49 -13.64 -7.11
C LEU A 32 15.01 -13.69 -6.67
N THR A 33 14.70 -14.49 -5.65
CA THR A 33 13.32 -14.83 -5.25
C THR A 33 13.01 -14.25 -3.89
N PHE A 34 11.89 -13.54 -3.80
CA PHE A 34 11.47 -12.78 -2.63
C PHE A 34 10.04 -13.14 -2.26
N GLU A 35 9.82 -13.38 -0.98
CA GLU A 35 8.49 -13.33 -0.39
C GLU A 35 8.15 -11.85 -0.16
N ILE A 36 7.01 -11.41 -0.67
CA ILE A 36 6.56 -10.03 -0.61
C ILE A 36 5.28 -10.00 0.19
N THR A 37 5.24 -9.14 1.20
CA THR A 37 4.08 -8.95 2.07
C THR A 37 3.58 -7.52 1.95
N LEU A 38 2.30 -7.38 1.64
CA LEU A 38 1.57 -6.12 1.74
C LEU A 38 0.63 -6.18 2.92
N ILE A 39 0.69 -5.16 3.75
CA ILE A 39 -0.27 -4.94 4.81
C ILE A 39 -1.08 -3.69 4.46
N THR A 40 -2.41 -3.80 4.46
CA THR A 40 -3.30 -2.64 4.30
C THR A 40 -4.24 -2.48 5.48
N PHE A 41 -4.49 -1.23 5.85
CA PHE A 41 -5.46 -0.83 6.85
C PHE A 41 -6.65 -0.20 6.14
N THR A 42 -7.80 -0.85 6.24
CA THR A 42 -8.98 -0.48 5.45
C THR A 42 -10.25 -0.39 6.29
N ASP A 43 -11.27 0.30 5.77
CA ASP A 43 -12.59 0.38 6.41
C ASP A 43 -13.46 -0.84 6.06
N PRO A 44 -13.76 -1.74 7.03
CA PRO A 44 -14.47 -2.99 6.76
C PRO A 44 -15.98 -2.82 6.49
N SER A 45 -16.53 -1.63 6.70
CA SER A 45 -17.95 -1.34 6.41
C SER A 45 -18.24 -1.14 4.93
N THR A 46 -17.19 -1.07 4.09
CA THR A 46 -17.29 -0.74 2.68
C THR A 46 -17.43 -2.00 1.81
N PRO A 47 -18.23 -1.97 0.73
CA PRO A 47 -18.30 -3.10 -0.22
C PRO A 47 -16.94 -3.42 -0.84
N ALA A 48 -16.14 -2.36 -1.08
CA ALA A 48 -14.77 -2.44 -1.55
C ALA A 48 -13.91 -3.38 -0.75
N HIS A 49 -13.93 -3.22 0.58
CA HIS A 49 -13.22 -4.09 1.50
C HIS A 49 -13.81 -5.51 1.50
N GLN A 50 -15.14 -5.62 1.63
CA GLN A 50 -15.83 -6.90 1.80
C GLN A 50 -15.66 -7.85 0.61
N GLN A 51 -15.48 -7.29 -0.59
CA GLN A 51 -15.29 -8.04 -1.82
C GLN A 51 -13.81 -8.25 -2.18
N ARG A 52 -12.88 -7.64 -1.43
CA ARG A 52 -11.45 -7.71 -1.76
C ARG A 52 -10.82 -8.99 -1.21
N THR A 53 -10.57 -9.96 -2.10
CA THR A 53 -9.89 -11.21 -1.76
C THR A 53 -8.42 -11.24 -2.17
N GLU A 54 -7.99 -10.30 -3.00
CA GLU A 54 -6.64 -10.24 -3.56
C GLU A 54 -6.28 -8.81 -3.97
N LEU A 55 -4.99 -8.54 -4.15
CA LEU A 55 -4.48 -7.26 -4.62
C LEU A 55 -3.43 -7.45 -5.71
N TYR A 56 -3.45 -6.52 -6.66
CA TYR A 56 -2.57 -6.50 -7.81
C TYR A 56 -1.27 -5.74 -7.49
N PHE A 57 -0.16 -6.27 -7.97
CA PHE A 57 1.19 -5.71 -7.84
C PHE A 57 1.80 -5.48 -9.21
N ALA A 58 2.48 -4.35 -9.35
CA ALA A 58 3.31 -4.04 -10.49
C ALA A 58 4.78 -4.05 -10.08
N PHE A 59 5.62 -4.69 -10.89
CA PHE A 59 7.05 -4.72 -10.70
C PHE A 59 7.74 -3.90 -11.80
N SER A 60 8.82 -3.20 -11.47
CA SER A 60 9.58 -2.42 -12.46
C SER A 60 10.36 -3.26 -13.48
N ASP A 61 10.25 -4.59 -13.41
CA ASP A 61 10.73 -5.51 -14.44
C ASP A 61 9.70 -5.75 -15.58
N ASN A 62 8.58 -5.01 -15.56
CA ASN A 62 7.43 -5.11 -16.46
C ASN A 62 6.56 -6.37 -16.27
N THR A 63 6.75 -7.09 -15.16
CA THR A 63 5.84 -8.14 -14.75
C THR A 63 4.80 -7.62 -13.76
N GLN A 64 3.77 -8.43 -13.58
CA GLN A 64 2.62 -8.12 -12.75
C GLN A 64 2.16 -9.40 -12.06
N ASP A 65 1.66 -9.30 -10.85
CA ASP A 65 1.11 -10.45 -10.13
C ASP A 65 -0.05 -10.03 -9.23
N THR A 66 -0.81 -11.00 -8.77
CA THR A 66 -1.94 -10.79 -7.86
C THR A 66 -1.77 -11.67 -6.63
N PHE A 67 -1.70 -11.05 -5.46
CA PHE A 67 -1.50 -11.77 -4.21
C PHE A 67 -2.82 -11.93 -3.44
N PRO A 68 -3.12 -13.14 -2.94
CA PRO A 68 -4.33 -13.37 -2.16
C PRO A 68 -4.22 -12.74 -0.77
N ARG A 69 -5.36 -12.31 -0.23
CA ARG A 69 -5.49 -11.93 1.18
C ARG A 69 -5.43 -13.19 2.03
N ILE A 70 -4.35 -13.34 2.81
CA ILE A 70 -4.15 -14.51 3.67
C ILE A 70 -4.67 -14.29 5.10
N SER A 71 -4.84 -13.03 5.51
CA SER A 71 -5.29 -12.67 6.85
C SER A 71 -6.12 -11.39 6.82
N GLU A 72 -7.17 -11.36 7.64
CA GLU A 72 -8.00 -10.19 7.91
C GLU A 72 -8.25 -10.14 9.42
N THR A 73 -7.89 -9.03 10.06
CA THR A 73 -8.06 -8.85 11.51
C THR A 73 -8.60 -7.47 11.82
N LEU A 74 -9.70 -7.40 12.58
CA LEU A 74 -10.21 -6.13 13.08
C LEU A 74 -9.28 -5.58 14.18
N VAL A 75 -8.73 -4.39 13.96
CA VAL A 75 -7.74 -3.74 14.85
C VAL A 75 -8.29 -2.48 15.55
N GLY A 76 -9.63 -2.32 15.54
CA GLY A 76 -10.37 -1.28 16.28
C GLY A 76 -10.80 -0.08 15.44
N ASN A 77 -11.74 0.73 15.96
CA ASN A 77 -12.28 1.95 15.32
C ASN A 77 -12.69 1.79 13.84
N ASN A 78 -13.30 0.66 13.47
CA ASN A 78 -13.68 0.37 12.10
C ASN A 78 -12.46 0.35 11.14
N ILE A 79 -11.38 -0.29 11.58
CA ILE A 79 -10.16 -0.52 10.82
C ILE A 79 -9.87 -2.01 10.82
N SER A 80 -9.77 -2.57 9.62
CA SER A 80 -9.35 -3.94 9.39
C SER A 80 -7.92 -3.95 8.83
N ARG A 81 -7.06 -4.77 9.43
CA ARG A 81 -5.69 -5.05 8.97
C ARG A 81 -5.73 -6.28 8.08
N ASN A 82 -5.26 -6.13 6.85
CA ASN A 82 -5.30 -7.14 5.81
C ASN A 82 -3.88 -7.48 5.38
N GLU A 83 -3.55 -8.75 5.32
CA GLU A 83 -2.24 -9.21 4.84
C GLU A 83 -2.38 -9.94 3.51
N TYR A 84 -1.53 -9.58 2.55
CA TYR A 84 -1.43 -10.20 1.24
C TYR A 84 0.01 -10.66 1.06
N VAL A 85 0.21 -11.93 0.74
CA VAL A 85 1.54 -12.52 0.61
C VAL A 85 1.67 -13.23 -0.72
N GLY A 86 2.78 -13.01 -1.39
CA GLY A 86 3.14 -13.70 -2.62
C GLY A 86 4.64 -13.85 -2.77
N VAL A 87 5.04 -14.55 -3.82
CA VAL A 87 6.45 -14.81 -4.12
C VAL A 87 6.74 -14.33 -5.53
N HIS A 88 7.74 -13.47 -5.68
CA HIS A 88 8.19 -12.99 -6.99
C HIS A 88 9.65 -13.36 -7.23
N THR A 89 9.99 -13.69 -8.48
CA THR A 89 11.38 -13.92 -8.90
C THR A 89 11.78 -12.90 -9.93
N PHE A 90 12.74 -12.05 -9.57
CA PHE A 90 13.27 -11.02 -10.46
C PHE A 90 14.22 -11.61 -11.50
N PRO A 91 14.34 -11.01 -12.70
CA PRO A 91 15.08 -11.61 -13.81
C PRO A 91 16.61 -11.56 -13.62
N SER A 92 17.12 -10.63 -12.82
CA SER A 92 18.56 -10.43 -12.63
C SER A 92 18.87 -9.66 -11.35
N VAL A 93 20.17 -9.48 -11.06
CA VAL A 93 20.64 -8.51 -10.10
C VAL A 93 20.29 -7.09 -10.56
N GLY A 94 20.03 -6.17 -9.63
CA GLY A 94 19.60 -4.81 -9.96
C GLY A 94 18.76 -4.16 -8.89
N THR A 95 18.22 -2.98 -9.21
CA THR A 95 17.26 -2.26 -8.37
C THR A 95 15.88 -2.35 -8.99
N TYR A 96 14.90 -2.73 -8.17
CA TYR A 96 13.52 -2.94 -8.59
C TYR A 96 12.56 -2.15 -7.70
N ILE A 97 11.44 -1.73 -8.28
CA ILE A 97 10.31 -1.18 -7.56
C ILE A 97 9.22 -2.26 -7.50
N ILE A 98 8.71 -2.48 -6.29
CA ILE A 98 7.52 -3.28 -6.02
C ILE A 98 6.42 -2.28 -5.68
N ALA A 99 5.38 -2.19 -6.51
CA ALA A 99 4.33 -1.20 -6.36
C ALA A 99 2.95 -1.85 -6.22
N MET A 100 2.09 -1.20 -5.44
CA MET A 100 0.65 -1.48 -5.38
C MET A 100 -0.10 -0.15 -5.55
N GLU A 101 -1.10 -0.15 -6.44
CA GLU A 101 -2.00 0.97 -6.63
C GLU A 101 -3.46 0.49 -6.51
N ASP A 102 -4.24 1.19 -5.69
CA ASP A 102 -5.67 0.96 -5.52
C ASP A 102 -6.45 2.23 -5.85
N PRO A 103 -7.45 2.20 -6.77
CA PRO A 103 -8.07 3.40 -7.33
C PRO A 103 -8.66 4.44 -6.37
N ASN A 104 -8.85 4.17 -5.07
CA ASN A 104 -9.45 5.16 -4.16
C ASN A 104 -8.94 5.08 -2.70
N ARG A 105 -8.93 6.24 -2.04
CA ARG A 105 -8.78 6.40 -0.58
C ARG A 105 -10.12 6.62 0.11
N ASN A 106 -10.08 6.75 1.43
CA ASN A 106 -11.21 7.29 2.18
C ASN A 106 -11.55 8.73 1.77
N ALA A 107 -12.86 9.02 1.75
CA ALA A 107 -13.35 10.38 1.57
C ALA A 107 -13.02 11.27 2.79
N GLY A 108 -12.90 12.58 2.57
CA GLY A 108 -12.76 13.57 3.64
C GLY A 108 -11.36 13.71 4.23
N ILE A 109 -10.31 13.23 3.55
CA ILE A 109 -8.92 13.48 3.95
C ILE A 109 -8.59 14.95 3.60
N VAL A 110 -8.57 15.82 4.62
CA VAL A 110 -8.55 17.28 4.44
C VAL A 110 -7.31 17.79 3.68
N ASN A 111 -6.18 17.12 3.82
CA ASN A 111 -4.93 17.50 3.16
C ASN A 111 -4.73 16.84 1.78
N ILE A 112 -5.74 16.16 1.23
CA ILE A 112 -5.75 15.59 -0.12
C ILE A 112 -6.99 16.12 -0.86
N PRO A 113 -6.84 16.95 -1.90
CA PRO A 113 -7.98 17.41 -2.71
C PRO A 113 -8.77 16.24 -3.30
N ASN A 114 -10.10 16.27 -3.17
CA ASN A 114 -11.01 15.22 -3.66
C ASN A 114 -10.56 13.80 -3.29
N SER A 115 -10.13 13.58 -2.04
CA SER A 115 -9.44 12.35 -1.60
C SER A 115 -10.09 11.02 -2.01
N VAL A 116 -11.42 10.99 -2.12
CA VAL A 116 -12.20 9.84 -2.59
C VAL A 116 -11.77 9.37 -3.99
N ASP A 117 -11.40 10.28 -4.89
CA ASP A 117 -11.07 9.98 -6.29
C ASP A 117 -9.55 9.88 -6.53
N VAL A 118 -8.73 9.91 -5.47
CA VAL A 118 -7.27 9.82 -5.61
C VAL A 118 -6.80 8.41 -5.26
N SER A 119 -6.10 7.74 -6.19
CA SER A 119 -5.53 6.41 -5.97
C SER A 119 -4.63 6.36 -4.75
N PHE A 120 -4.71 5.27 -3.99
CA PHE A 120 -3.77 4.93 -2.94
C PHE A 120 -2.60 4.15 -3.53
N TYR A 121 -1.39 4.69 -3.41
CA TYR A 121 -0.18 4.11 -3.99
C TYR A 121 0.86 3.83 -2.90
N LEU A 122 1.48 2.65 -2.96
CA LEU A 122 2.61 2.24 -2.15
C LEU A 122 3.70 1.67 -3.04
N GLU A 123 4.95 1.92 -2.68
CA GLU A 123 6.11 1.31 -3.31
C GLU A 123 7.18 0.94 -2.29
N SER A 124 7.91 -0.13 -2.59
CA SER A 124 9.16 -0.49 -1.93
C SER A 124 10.26 -0.67 -2.97
N ILE A 125 11.45 -0.16 -2.66
CA ILE A 125 12.64 -0.29 -3.50
C ILE A 125 13.46 -1.47 -2.99
N LEU A 126 13.66 -2.45 -3.86
CA LEU A 126 14.50 -3.61 -3.59
C LEU A 126 15.82 -3.47 -4.35
N MET A 127 16.94 -3.72 -3.66
CA MET A 127 18.26 -3.84 -4.30
C MET A 127 18.77 -5.27 -4.15
N ILE A 128 18.95 -5.96 -5.28
CA ILE A 128 19.51 -7.31 -5.35
C ILE A 128 20.99 -7.20 -5.70
N ASN A 129 21.86 -7.44 -4.73
CA ASN A 129 23.31 -7.37 -4.91
C ASN A 129 24.01 -8.59 -4.25
N PRO A 130 24.59 -9.52 -5.03
CA PRO A 130 25.26 -10.70 -4.49
C PRO A 130 26.46 -10.41 -3.58
N LEU A 131 27.03 -9.20 -3.63
CA LEU A 131 28.21 -8.82 -2.85
C LEU A 131 27.88 -8.43 -1.41
N ILE A 132 26.64 -8.02 -1.12
CA ILE A 132 26.21 -7.61 0.23
C ILE A 132 25.54 -8.75 1.01
N GLY A 133 25.27 -9.88 0.35
CA GLY A 133 24.54 -11.01 0.93
C GLY A 133 23.04 -10.90 0.74
N ASN A 134 22.29 -11.67 1.52
CA ASN A 134 20.83 -11.62 1.51
C ASN A 134 20.35 -10.38 2.25
N ASN A 135 19.27 -9.77 1.77
CA ASN A 135 18.69 -8.58 2.38
C ASN A 135 17.16 -8.63 2.43
N SER A 136 16.58 -8.08 3.50
CA SER A 136 15.14 -7.94 3.71
C SER A 136 14.79 -6.47 3.92
N SER A 137 13.53 -6.09 3.72
CA SER A 137 13.08 -4.76 4.11
C SER A 137 12.93 -4.67 5.64
N PRO A 138 13.03 -3.47 6.23
CA PRO A 138 12.58 -3.29 7.60
C PRO A 138 11.08 -3.56 7.74
N ILE A 139 10.66 -3.97 8.93
CA ILE A 139 9.26 -4.17 9.30
C ILE A 139 8.81 -3.11 10.29
N LEU A 140 7.56 -2.66 10.23
CA LEU A 140 7.00 -1.73 11.20
C LEU A 140 6.19 -2.51 12.24
N LEU A 141 6.60 -2.44 13.51
CA LEU A 141 5.97 -3.22 14.58
C LEU A 141 4.70 -2.56 15.13
N ASN A 142 4.57 -1.25 14.98
CA ASN A 142 3.38 -0.52 15.39
C ASN A 142 2.45 -0.30 14.18
N SER A 143 1.20 -0.72 14.31
CA SER A 143 0.17 -0.39 13.32
C SER A 143 -0.07 1.13 13.29
N PRO A 144 -0.17 1.76 12.10
CA PRO A 144 -0.39 3.20 11.92
C PRO A 144 -1.85 3.61 12.21
N ILE A 145 -2.35 3.25 13.39
CA ILE A 145 -3.70 3.59 13.88
C ILE A 145 -3.59 4.82 14.77
N ASP A 146 -3.29 5.94 14.12
CA ASP A 146 -2.93 7.17 14.81
C ASP A 146 -4.15 8.06 15.10
N LYS A 147 -4.15 8.66 16.30
CA LYS A 147 -5.10 9.71 16.68
C LYS A 147 -4.33 10.89 17.28
N ALA A 148 -4.43 12.03 16.61
CA ALA A 148 -3.86 13.28 17.07
C ALA A 148 -4.97 14.24 17.54
N MET A 149 -4.62 15.16 18.45
CA MET A 149 -5.50 16.24 18.89
C MET A 149 -4.95 17.58 18.40
N VAL A 150 -5.83 18.44 17.88
CA VAL A 150 -5.45 19.77 17.40
C VAL A 150 -4.78 20.58 18.52
N GLY A 151 -3.64 21.17 18.22
CA GLY A 151 -2.86 21.99 19.17
C GLY A 151 -1.96 21.20 20.11
N ILE A 152 -1.98 19.87 20.07
CA ILE A 152 -1.09 19.01 20.86
C ILE A 152 -0.07 18.35 19.92
N PRO A 153 1.25 18.44 20.20
CA PRO A 153 2.26 17.73 19.43
C PRO A 153 1.94 16.24 19.36
N PHE A 154 1.91 15.70 18.14
CA PHE A 154 1.72 14.27 17.89
C PHE A 154 3.06 13.64 17.55
N ILE A 155 3.38 12.53 18.22
CA ILE A 155 4.61 11.76 17.99
C ILE A 155 4.22 10.44 17.34
N HIS A 156 4.63 10.26 16.09
CA HIS A 156 4.51 8.98 15.41
C HIS A 156 5.80 8.17 15.60
N ASN A 157 5.68 6.96 16.12
CA ASN A 157 6.79 6.01 16.20
C ASN A 157 6.35 4.68 15.59
N PRO A 158 6.82 4.35 14.37
CA PRO A 158 6.44 3.10 13.71
C PRO A 158 7.11 1.87 14.33
N SER A 159 8.06 2.07 15.24
CA SER A 159 8.85 1.00 15.86
C SER A 159 9.47 0.07 14.81
N ALA A 160 10.12 0.67 13.80
CA ALA A 160 10.69 -0.10 12.70
C ALA A 160 11.88 -0.94 13.18
N PHE A 161 12.01 -2.13 12.61
CA PHE A 161 13.04 -3.10 12.94
C PHE A 161 13.60 -3.71 11.67
N ASP A 162 14.93 -3.77 11.58
CA ASP A 162 15.64 -4.45 10.52
C ASP A 162 16.28 -5.73 11.06
N MET A 163 15.97 -6.87 10.42
CA MET A 163 16.45 -8.17 10.89
C MET A 163 17.89 -8.48 10.47
N ASP A 164 18.39 -7.79 9.45
CA ASP A 164 19.73 -7.96 8.89
C ASP A 164 20.75 -7.04 9.61
N GLY A 165 20.25 -6.11 10.43
CA GLY A 165 21.05 -5.23 11.29
C GLY A 165 21.41 -3.90 10.63
N ASP A 166 20.70 -3.55 9.55
CA ASP A 166 20.93 -2.32 8.82
C ASP A 166 20.49 -1.08 9.63
N SER A 167 21.15 0.04 9.34
CA SER A 167 20.77 1.33 9.92
C SER A 167 19.49 1.87 9.30
N LEU A 168 18.59 2.38 10.13
CA LEU A 168 17.29 2.90 9.69
C LEU A 168 17.30 4.42 9.55
N GLY A 169 16.87 4.90 8.38
CA GLY A 169 16.61 6.31 8.10
C GLY A 169 15.13 6.55 7.80
N TYR A 170 14.63 7.72 8.16
CA TYR A 170 13.23 8.09 7.97
C TYR A 170 13.13 9.43 7.24
N SER A 171 12.20 9.52 6.30
CA SER A 171 11.86 10.77 5.64
C SER A 171 10.35 10.85 5.46
N ILE A 172 9.79 12.03 5.66
CA ILE A 172 8.41 12.32 5.29
C ILE A 172 8.42 12.72 3.81
N ILE A 173 7.48 12.18 3.05
CA ILE A 173 7.33 12.46 1.62
C ILE A 173 5.92 13.00 1.33
N SER A 174 5.74 13.59 0.15
CA SER A 174 4.41 13.84 -0.39
C SER A 174 3.65 12.53 -0.56
N CYS A 175 2.36 12.51 -0.26
CA CYS A 175 1.54 11.34 -0.57
C CYS A 175 1.54 11.08 -2.09
N LYS A 176 1.73 9.82 -2.46
CA LYS A 176 1.72 9.34 -3.85
C LYS A 176 0.31 8.97 -4.29
N GLY A 177 -0.05 9.28 -5.53
CA GLY A 177 -1.33 8.96 -6.14
C GLY A 177 -1.15 8.14 -7.42
N GLU A 178 -1.92 8.50 -8.43
CA GLU A 178 -1.95 7.84 -9.73
C GLU A 178 -0.54 7.68 -10.33
N ASN A 179 -0.21 6.44 -10.73
CA ASN A 179 1.08 6.06 -11.31
C ASN A 179 2.31 6.42 -10.43
N GLY A 180 2.14 6.50 -9.10
CA GLY A 180 3.23 6.85 -8.17
C GLY A 180 3.65 8.32 -8.18
N ASN A 181 2.86 9.19 -8.80
CA ASN A 181 3.13 10.63 -8.81
C ASN A 181 2.73 11.29 -7.49
N ASP A 182 3.38 12.39 -7.14
CA ASP A 182 2.97 13.21 -6.00
C ASP A 182 1.56 13.78 -6.24
N ILE A 183 0.71 13.73 -5.21
CA ILE A 183 -0.63 14.30 -5.27
C ILE A 183 -0.54 15.82 -5.34
N VAL A 184 -1.05 16.39 -6.43
CA VAL A 184 -1.13 17.84 -6.60
C VAL A 184 -2.03 18.45 -5.54
N GLY A 185 -1.51 19.43 -4.82
CA GLY A 185 -2.23 20.13 -3.75
C GLY A 185 -2.23 19.41 -2.40
N PHE A 186 -1.56 18.26 -2.28
CA PHE A 186 -1.29 17.67 -0.97
C PHE A 186 -0.52 18.64 -0.07
N GLN A 187 -0.90 18.69 1.21
CA GLN A 187 -0.21 19.49 2.23
C GLN A 187 0.26 18.60 3.36
N LEU A 188 1.52 18.79 3.78
CA LEU A 188 1.99 18.19 5.02
C LEU A 188 1.22 18.77 6.21
N PRO A 189 0.92 17.96 7.24
CA PRO A 189 0.44 18.49 8.51
C PRO A 189 1.39 19.55 9.06
N ASN A 190 0.85 20.53 9.80
CA ASN A 190 1.70 21.49 10.51
C ASN A 190 2.65 20.73 11.44
N ALA A 191 3.95 20.86 11.19
CA ALA A 191 5.00 20.30 12.03
C ALA A 191 5.60 21.40 12.92
N SER A 192 5.90 21.07 14.17
CA SER A 192 6.80 21.87 15.01
C SER A 192 8.23 21.42 14.69
N ASN A 193 9.04 22.32 14.14
CA ASN A 193 10.49 22.11 13.96
C ASN A 193 11.22 22.07 15.29
#